data_AF-A0A821ZTC7-F1
#
_entry.id   AF-A0A821ZTC7-F1
#
_cell.length_a   1.000
_cell.length_b   1.000
_cell.length_c   1.000
_cell.angle_alpha   90.00
_cell.angle_beta   90.00
_cell.angle_gamma   90.00
#
_symmetry.space_group_name_H-M   'P 1'
#
loop_
_entity.id
_entity.type
_entity.pdbx_description
1 polymer ?
#
loop_
_entity_poly.entity_id
_entity_poly.type
_entity_poly.pdbx_seq_one_letter_code
_entity_poly.pdbx_strand_id
1 'polypeptide(L)'
;MASTELMISEKVLRLTSQEMVDVIYDTLEVVDEILRSAKIEYTLFCGTMLGSQRHGGLIPWDDDGDIAILRNDEQKLLTLKETFANRGLILGVEPLFGYRVWDPRRTVFQVRHQLYVPFVDIFFDRY
;
A
#
# COMPACT_ATOMS: atom_id res chain seq x y z
N MET A 1 -33.76 13.01 -28.94
CA MET A 1 -32.31 12.79 -28.81
C MET A 1 -31.95 13.07 -27.36
N ALA A 2 -31.75 12.02 -26.56
CA ALA A 2 -31.39 12.16 -25.14
C ALA A 2 -29.91 12.56 -25.08
N SER A 3 -29.65 13.79 -24.66
CA SER A 3 -28.32 14.28 -24.33
C SER A 3 -27.78 13.49 -23.14
N THR A 4 -26.76 12.67 -23.37
CA THR A 4 -25.97 12.05 -22.32
C THR A 4 -25.12 13.12 -21.66
N GLU A 5 -25.72 13.91 -20.76
CA GLU A 5 -24.93 14.67 -19.80
C GLU A 5 -24.26 13.66 -18.87
N LEU A 6 -22.94 13.53 -19.02
CA LEU A 6 -22.11 12.96 -17.97
C LEU A 6 -22.38 13.78 -16.70
N MET A 7 -23.10 13.19 -15.74
CA MET A 7 -23.11 13.67 -14.36
C MET A 7 -21.69 13.55 -13.83
N ILE A 8 -20.86 14.55 -14.10
CA ILE A 8 -19.66 14.79 -13.32
C ILE A 8 -20.17 15.33 -11.98
N SER A 9 -20.60 14.41 -11.12
CA SER A 9 -20.66 14.66 -9.68
C SER A 9 -19.37 15.37 -9.31
N GLU A 10 -19.45 16.54 -8.66
CA GLU A 10 -18.30 17.34 -8.26
C GLU A 10 -17.27 16.43 -7.57
N LYS A 11 -16.22 16.04 -8.28
CA LYS A 11 -15.17 15.17 -7.76
C LYS A 11 -14.31 16.02 -6.84
N VAL A 12 -14.74 16.18 -5.59
CA VAL A 12 -13.95 16.82 -4.54
C VAL A 12 -12.77 15.90 -4.22
N LEU A 13 -11.56 16.34 -4.56
CA LEU A 13 -10.33 15.69 -4.09
C LEU A 13 -10.27 15.84 -2.58
N ARG A 14 -10.08 14.72 -1.88
CA ARG A 14 -9.89 14.69 -0.43
C ARG A 14 -8.44 14.37 -0.15
N LEU A 15 -7.84 15.16 0.74
CA LEU A 15 -6.50 14.89 1.22
C LEU A 15 -6.54 13.73 2.21
N THR A 16 -5.49 12.93 2.19
CA THR A 16 -5.24 11.89 3.16
C THR A 16 -4.89 12.53 4.50
N SER A 17 -5.50 12.06 5.58
CA SER A 17 -5.20 12.58 6.92
C SER A 17 -3.78 12.23 7.35
N GLN A 18 -3.14 13.11 8.12
CA GLN A 18 -1.79 12.85 8.64
C GLN A 18 -1.70 11.52 9.41
N GLU A 19 -2.71 11.18 10.23
CA GLU A 19 -2.73 9.90 10.95
C GLU A 19 -2.68 8.68 10.01
N MET A 20 -3.35 8.76 8.85
CA MET A 20 -3.29 7.70 7.84
C MET A 20 -1.92 7.63 7.19
N VAL A 21 -1.32 8.79 6.86
CA VAL A 21 0.05 8.87 6.33
C VAL A 21 1.05 8.24 7.30
N ASP A 22 0.92 8.54 8.60
CA ASP A 22 1.78 7.99 9.65
C ASP A 22 1.64 6.45 9.72
N VAL A 23 0.42 5.92 9.63
CA VAL A 23 0.20 4.46 9.60
C VAL A 23 0.81 3.80 8.36
N ILE A 24 0.73 4.43 7.20
CA ILE A 24 1.35 3.91 5.96
C ILE A 24 2.88 3.88 6.12
N TYR A 25 3.49 4.95 6.62
CA TYR A 25 4.93 5.01 6.82
C TYR A 25 5.44 4.05 7.91
N ASP A 26 4.74 3.93 9.04
CA ASP A 26 5.03 2.92 10.07
C ASP A 26 5.00 1.50 9.46
N THR A 27 4.03 1.23 8.59
CA THR A 27 3.91 -0.08 7.92
C THR A 27 5.05 -0.29 6.93
N LEU A 28 5.39 0.72 6.12
CA LEU A 28 6.52 0.67 5.16
C LEU A 28 7.86 0.46 5.86
N GLU A 29 8.09 1.08 7.02
CA GLU A 29 9.32 0.90 7.80
C GLU A 29 9.48 -0.54 8.28
N VAL A 30 8.41 -1.14 8.82
CA VAL A 30 8.46 -2.55 9.24
C VAL A 30 8.61 -3.50 8.04
N VAL A 31 7.96 -3.20 6.91
CA VAL A 31 8.14 -3.95 5.66
C VAL A 31 9.60 -3.88 5.18
N ASP A 32 10.19 -2.69 5.14
CA ASP A 32 11.61 -2.49 4.75
C ASP A 32 12.55 -3.34 5.61
N GLU A 33 12.41 -3.26 6.94
CA GLU A 33 13.24 -4.02 7.88
C GLU A 33 13.14 -5.54 7.63
N ILE A 34 11.92 -6.06 7.44
CA ILE A 34 11.67 -7.48 7.22
C ILE A 34 12.28 -7.92 5.87
N LEU A 35 12.02 -7.18 4.79
CA LEU A 35 12.51 -7.54 3.45
C LEU A 35 14.04 -7.45 3.38
N ARG A 36 14.65 -6.40 3.95
CA ARG A 36 16.11 -6.28 4.04
C ARG A 36 16.74 -7.41 4.84
N SER A 37 16.16 -7.76 5.99
CA SER A 37 16.63 -8.87 6.83
C SER A 37 16.55 -10.21 6.08
N ALA A 38 15.50 -10.37 5.28
CA ALA A 38 15.35 -11.53 4.42
C ALA A 38 16.25 -11.49 3.18
N LYS A 39 16.91 -10.36 2.86
CA LYS A 39 17.62 -10.15 1.57
C LYS A 39 16.67 -10.27 0.38
N ILE A 40 15.51 -9.63 0.46
CA ILE A 40 14.60 -9.42 -0.65
C ILE A 40 14.77 -7.97 -1.07
N GLU A 41 15.23 -7.75 -2.30
CA GLU A 41 15.30 -6.41 -2.86
C GLU A 41 13.91 -5.96 -3.30
N TYR A 42 13.62 -4.68 -3.09
CA TYR A 42 12.37 -4.08 -3.52
C TYR A 42 12.61 -2.66 -4.00
N THR A 43 11.69 -2.18 -4.84
CA THR A 43 11.64 -0.80 -5.31
C THR A 43 10.32 -0.16 -4.93
N LEU A 44 10.28 1.17 -4.80
CA LEU A 44 9.00 1.87 -4.74
C LEU A 44 8.29 1.67 -6.07
N PHE A 45 6.96 1.55 -6.04
CA PHE A 45 6.17 1.28 -7.22
C PHE A 45 5.00 2.27 -7.38
N CYS A 46 4.33 2.25 -8.53
CA CYS A 46 3.09 3.00 -8.80
C CYS A 46 3.02 4.44 -8.21
N GLY A 47 2.00 4.69 -7.36
CA GLY A 47 1.70 6.01 -6.79
C GLY A 47 2.78 6.45 -5.82
N THR A 48 3.29 5.50 -5.03
CA THR A 48 4.36 5.75 -4.06
C THR A 48 5.67 6.18 -4.73
N MET A 49 6.09 5.52 -5.82
CA MET A 49 7.26 5.93 -6.61
C MET A 49 7.08 7.33 -7.18
N LEU A 50 5.94 7.60 -7.83
CA LEU A 50 5.65 8.91 -8.41
C LEU A 50 5.60 10.00 -7.33
N GLY A 51 4.96 9.71 -6.20
CA GLY A 51 4.89 10.60 -5.03
C GLY A 51 6.29 10.94 -4.55
N SER A 52 7.13 9.94 -4.30
CA SER A 52 8.48 10.14 -3.76
C SER A 52 9.30 11.11 -4.62
N GLN A 53 9.23 10.95 -5.94
CA GLN A 53 9.96 11.80 -6.88
C GLN A 53 9.35 13.21 -7.01
N ARG A 54 8.02 13.32 -6.99
CA ARG A 54 7.32 14.57 -7.29
C ARG A 54 7.11 15.46 -6.06
N HIS A 55 6.80 14.85 -4.92
CA HIS A 55 6.39 15.51 -3.68
C HIS A 55 7.35 15.26 -2.51
N GLY A 56 8.35 14.37 -2.68
CA GLY A 56 9.24 13.98 -1.58
C GLY A 56 8.60 13.05 -0.55
N GLY A 57 7.46 12.43 -0.88
CA GLY A 57 6.66 11.58 0.01
C GLY A 57 5.48 10.97 -0.73
N LEU A 58 4.42 10.56 -0.05
CA LEU A 58 3.20 10.07 -0.73
C LEU A 58 2.53 11.19 -1.54
N ILE A 59 1.70 10.80 -2.52
CA ILE A 59 0.80 11.77 -3.14
C ILE A 59 -0.20 12.22 -2.05
N PRO A 60 -0.53 13.53 -1.93
CA PRO A 60 -1.34 14.02 -0.80
C PRO A 60 -2.76 13.43 -0.66
N TRP A 61 -3.20 12.63 -1.62
CA TRP A 61 -4.49 11.95 -1.66
C TRP A 61 -4.36 10.43 -1.89
N ASP A 62 -3.15 9.87 -1.82
CA ASP A 62 -2.93 8.40 -1.74
C ASP A 62 -3.28 7.92 -0.34
N ASP A 63 -3.89 6.74 -0.26
CA ASP A 63 -4.28 6.09 1.00
C ASP A 63 -3.51 4.79 1.28
N ASP A 64 -2.54 4.44 0.42
CA ASP A 64 -1.71 3.24 0.50
C ASP A 64 -0.23 3.51 0.19
N GLY A 65 0.59 2.48 0.39
CA GLY A 65 1.98 2.42 -0.06
C GLY A 65 2.17 1.30 -1.09
N ASP A 66 3.00 1.52 -2.10
CA ASP A 66 3.27 0.56 -3.17
C ASP A 66 4.76 0.22 -3.25
N ILE A 67 5.07 -1.07 -3.21
CA ILE A 67 6.42 -1.58 -3.52
C ILE A 67 6.36 -2.74 -4.51
N ALA A 68 7.46 -2.99 -5.20
CA ALA A 68 7.61 -4.16 -6.07
C ALA A 68 8.84 -4.96 -5.66
N ILE A 69 8.69 -6.29 -5.62
CA ILE A 69 9.80 -7.25 -5.45
C ILE A 69 10.02 -8.05 -6.73
N LEU A 70 11.18 -8.68 -6.85
CA LEU A 70 11.42 -9.64 -7.94
C LEU A 70 10.48 -10.83 -7.82
N ARG A 71 9.94 -11.29 -8.95
CA ARG A 71 9.08 -12.49 -8.97
C ARG A 71 9.75 -13.73 -8.38
N ASN A 72 11.07 -13.85 -8.54
CA ASN A 72 11.85 -14.97 -7.99
C ASN A 72 11.86 -14.99 -6.46
N ASP A 73 11.60 -13.86 -5.80
CA ASP A 73 11.50 -13.75 -4.35
C ASP A 73 10.08 -14.00 -3.81
N GLU A 74 9.08 -14.27 -4.66
CA GLU A 74 7.70 -14.53 -4.24
C GLU A 74 7.61 -15.64 -3.19
N GLN A 75 8.27 -16.78 -3.44
CA GLN A 75 8.25 -17.90 -2.50
C GLN A 75 8.90 -17.54 -1.17
N LYS A 76 9.92 -16.69 -1.22
CA LYS A 76 10.62 -16.21 -0.04
C LYS A 76 9.76 -15.23 0.75
N LEU A 77 9.03 -14.33 0.09
CA LEU A 77 8.04 -13.44 0.72
C LEU A 77 6.98 -14.27 1.47
N LEU A 78 6.47 -15.33 0.85
CA LEU A 78 5.45 -16.20 1.44
C LEU A 78 5.91 -16.90 2.73
N THR A 79 7.20 -17.19 2.89
CA THR A 79 7.72 -17.77 4.16
C THR A 79 7.80 -16.75 5.29
N LEU A 80 7.69 -15.45 4.99
CA LEU A 80 7.77 -14.37 5.99
C LEU A 80 6.45 -14.08 6.69
N LYS A 81 5.37 -14.82 6.40
CA LYS A 81 4.05 -14.62 7.05
C LYS A 81 4.13 -14.58 8.57
N GLU A 82 4.86 -15.50 9.19
CA GLU A 82 5.05 -15.52 10.64
C GLU A 82 5.93 -14.35 11.12
N THR A 83 6.93 -13.96 10.34
CA THR A 83 7.77 -12.79 10.64
C THR A 83 6.94 -11.50 10.66
N PHE A 84 6.05 -11.31 9.69
CA PHE A 84 5.09 -10.20 9.70
C PHE A 84 4.16 -10.26 10.91
N ALA A 85 3.60 -11.44 11.20
CA ALA A 85 2.71 -11.64 12.34
C ALA A 85 3.39 -11.32 13.69
N ASN A 86 4.67 -11.67 13.85
CA ASN A 86 5.47 -11.35 15.04
C ASN A 86 5.70 -9.84 15.23
N ARG A 87 5.64 -9.06 14.14
CA ARG A 87 5.64 -7.59 14.18
C ARG A 87 4.22 -7.00 14.30
N GLY A 88 3.21 -7.87 14.35
CA GLY A 88 1.80 -7.52 14.43
C GLY A 88 1.21 -7.03 13.11
N LEU A 89 1.82 -7.39 11.99
CA LEU A 89 1.31 -7.14 10.64
C LEU A 89 0.74 -8.42 10.04
N ILE A 90 -0.19 -8.29 9.10
CA ILE A 90 -0.71 -9.41 8.32
C ILE A 90 -0.20 -9.29 6.88
N LEU A 91 0.39 -10.37 6.37
CA LEU A 91 0.68 -10.55 4.93
C LEU A 91 -0.46 -11.36 4.29
N GLY A 92 -1.36 -10.66 3.60
CA GLY A 92 -2.49 -11.25 2.88
C GLY A 92 -2.22 -11.39 1.38
N VAL A 93 -2.94 -12.33 0.75
CA VAL A 93 -2.90 -12.54 -0.70
C VAL A 93 -4.04 -11.77 -1.34
N GLU A 94 -3.74 -10.98 -2.36
CA GLU A 94 -4.73 -10.34 -3.22
C GLU A 94 -4.71 -11.04 -4.59
N PRO A 95 -5.69 -11.92 -4.90
CA PRO A 95 -5.60 -12.89 -6.00
C PRO A 95 -5.30 -12.33 -7.39
N LEU A 96 -5.53 -11.03 -7.63
CA LEU A 96 -5.34 -10.38 -8.93
C LEU A 96 -4.16 -9.40 -8.98
N PHE A 97 -3.61 -8.99 -7.83
CA PHE A 97 -2.71 -7.84 -7.78
C PHE A 97 -1.39 -8.11 -7.05
N GLY A 98 -1.32 -9.16 -6.21
CA GLY A 98 -0.11 -9.51 -5.48
C GLY A 98 -0.41 -9.77 -4.01
N TYR A 99 0.24 -9.01 -3.14
CA TYR A 99 0.13 -9.17 -1.69
C TYR A 99 -0.14 -7.84 -1.01
N ARG A 100 -0.78 -7.90 0.15
CA ARG A 100 -1.05 -6.74 1.00
C ARG A 100 -0.45 -6.95 2.36
N VAL A 101 0.17 -5.90 2.90
CA VAL A 101 0.62 -5.85 4.28
C VAL A 101 -0.16 -4.76 5.00
N TRP A 102 -0.79 -5.09 6.12
CA TRP A 102 -1.49 -4.11 6.95
C TRP A 102 -1.37 -4.46 8.44
N ASP A 103 -1.51 -3.45 9.29
CA ASP A 103 -1.59 -3.62 10.74
C ASP A 103 -3.08 -3.70 11.17
N PRO A 104 -3.59 -4.87 11.57
CA PRO A 104 -4.99 -5.01 12.00
C PRO A 104 -5.31 -4.31 13.32
N ARG A 105 -4.31 -3.79 14.03
CA ARG A 105 -4.47 -3.11 15.33
C ARG A 105 -4.63 -1.59 15.17
N ARG A 106 -4.38 -1.05 13.97
CA ARG A 106 -4.41 0.40 13.71
C ARG A 106 -5.83 0.91 13.48
N THR A 107 -5.97 2.23 13.52
CA THR A 107 -7.23 2.94 13.34
C THR A 107 -7.87 2.57 12.00
N VAL A 108 -9.16 2.25 12.03
CA VAL A 108 -9.98 2.09 10.84
C VAL A 108 -10.48 3.48 10.45
N PHE A 109 -10.13 3.93 9.25
CA PHE A 109 -10.53 5.23 8.73
C PHE A 109 -11.85 5.11 7.98
N GLN A 110 -12.73 6.09 8.16
CA GLN A 110 -13.96 6.18 7.37
C GLN A 110 -13.68 6.95 6.08
N VAL A 111 -13.53 6.23 4.98
CA VAL A 111 -13.42 6.80 3.64
C VAL A 111 -14.79 6.69 2.96
N ARG A 112 -15.46 7.83 2.81
CA ARG A 112 -16.85 7.92 2.34
C ARG A 112 -17.83 7.15 3.26
N HIS A 113 -18.29 5.98 2.84
CA HIS A 113 -19.22 5.11 3.56
C HIS A 113 -18.60 3.74 3.86
N GLN A 114 -17.29 3.59 3.67
CA GLN A 114 -16.58 2.33 3.90
C GLN A 114 -15.52 2.53 4.97
N LEU A 115 -15.31 1.46 5.72
CA LEU A 115 -14.22 1.32 6.67
C LEU A 115 -12.98 0.88 5.90
N TYR A 116 -11.88 1.58 6.11
CA TYR A 116 -10.63 1.40 5.38
C TYR A 116 -9.47 1.28 6.37
N VAL A 117 -8.62 0.28 6.17
CA VAL A 117 -7.36 0.12 6.89
C VAL A 117 -6.25 0.38 5.88
N PRO A 118 -5.31 1.31 6.13
CA PRO A 118 -4.22 1.57 5.21
C PRO A 118 -3.35 0.33 5.07
N PHE A 119 -2.84 0.10 3.87
CA PHE A 119 -2.03 -1.06 3.54
C PHE A 119 -0.85 -0.69 2.67
N VAL A 120 0.11 -1.60 2.60
CA VAL A 120 1.18 -1.59 1.62
C VAL A 120 0.93 -2.72 0.63
N ASP A 121 0.74 -2.38 -0.64
CA ASP A 121 0.71 -3.33 -1.74
C ASP A 121 2.14 -3.76 -2.11
N ILE A 122 2.32 -5.08 -2.25
CA ILE A 122 3.55 -5.70 -2.74
C ILE A 122 3.24 -6.34 -4.09
N PHE A 123 3.75 -5.70 -5.14
CA PHE A 123 3.67 -6.15 -6.52
C PHE A 123 4.87 -6.99 -6.91
N PHE A 124 4.77 -7.61 -8.08
CA PHE A 124 5.90 -8.26 -8.74
C PHE A 124 6.40 -7.39 -9.88
N ASP A 125 7.69 -7.08 -9.82
CA ASP A 125 8.38 -6.60 -11.00
C ASP A 125 8.34 -7.68 -12.09
N ARG A 126 8.11 -7.26 -13.33
CA ARG A 126 8.01 -8.14 -14.50
C ARG A 126 9.35 -8.36 -15.20
N TYR A 127 10.41 -7.72 -14.72
CA TYR A 127 11.73 -7.73 -15.32
C TYR A 127 12.72 -8.60 -14.54
#